data_AF-A0A5R9GYN3-F1
#
_entry.id   AF-A0A5R9GYN3-F1
#
_cell.length_a   1.000
_cell.length_b   1.000
_cell.length_c   1.000
_cell.angle_alpha   90.00
_cell.angle_beta   90.00
_cell.angle_gamma   90.00
#
_symmetry.space_group_name_H-M   'P 1'
#
loop_
_entity.id
_entity.type
_entity.pdbx_description
1 polymer ?
#
loop_
_entity_poly.entity_id
_entity_poly.type
_entity_poly.pdbx_seq_one_letter_code
_entity_poly.pdbx_strand_id
1 'polypeptide(L)'
;MNADGLTRLLGGISPKSLLAGVMVIGFVATIPLWMYSTGEDQQHMAQTAVRQMVEKNIGLLDIMPKEKEEMRRMLEPAPEPEETDFEQSVWVKDIAGVISPWVSDEQEAESIARWVYIYSKKSRLSPELILGVIAVESQFDHFAVSNVGAVGLMQVMPFWKKELGQPQDNLLKVETNIRYGCAIIRHYLDRYNSLERALAAYNGSLGKNKYPNKVFSKMKQFKAIEAGV
;
A
#
# COMPACT_ATOMS: atom_id res chain seq x y z
N MET A 1 -16.77 -0.14 38.68
CA MET A 1 -17.12 1.26 38.36
C MET A 1 -18.35 1.24 37.47
N ASN A 2 -19.43 1.93 37.85
CA ASN A 2 -20.73 1.86 37.15
C ASN A 2 -20.88 2.96 36.08
N ALA A 3 -21.83 2.72 35.16
CA ALA A 3 -22.05 3.42 33.88
C ALA A 3 -22.22 4.95 33.96
N ASP A 4 -22.61 5.49 35.11
CA ASP A 4 -22.79 6.94 35.31
C ASP A 4 -21.47 7.72 35.48
N GLY A 5 -20.34 7.01 35.67
CA GLY A 5 -19.01 7.63 35.66
C GLY A 5 -18.43 7.84 34.26
N LEU A 6 -18.92 7.09 33.25
CA LEU A 6 -18.43 7.15 31.86
C LEU A 6 -19.09 8.27 31.05
N THR A 7 -20.32 8.64 31.39
CA THR A 7 -21.09 9.71 30.72
C THR A 7 -20.58 11.11 31.04
N ARG A 8 -19.79 11.30 32.11
CA ARG A 8 -19.12 12.58 32.39
C ARG A 8 -17.74 12.74 31.74
N LEU A 9 -17.14 11.65 31.22
CA LEU A 9 -15.84 11.70 30.53
C LEU A 9 -15.97 11.88 29.00
N LEU A 10 -17.20 11.87 28.48
CA LEU A 10 -17.50 11.93 27.04
C LEU A 10 -18.41 13.10 26.64
N GLY A 11 -18.65 14.05 27.55
CA GLY A 11 -19.35 15.29 27.24
C GLY A 11 -18.41 16.31 26.59
N GLY A 12 -18.15 16.20 25.29
CA GLY A 12 -17.38 17.25 24.61
C GLY A 12 -16.88 17.01 23.19
N ILE A 13 -17.29 15.96 22.48
CA ILE A 13 -16.79 15.72 21.11
C ILE A 13 -17.95 15.77 20.12
N SER A 14 -17.86 16.70 19.17
CA SER A 14 -18.91 16.98 18.19
C SER A 14 -19.03 15.86 17.13
N PRO A 15 -20.19 15.68 16.48
CA PRO A 15 -20.49 14.54 15.59
C PRO A 15 -19.65 14.39 14.31
N LYS A 16 -18.66 15.25 14.06
CA LYS A 16 -17.86 15.27 12.82
C LYS A 16 -16.52 14.52 12.90
N SER A 17 -16.21 13.82 14.00
CA SER A 17 -14.98 13.03 14.14
C SER A 17 -15.16 11.51 13.91
N LEU A 18 -16.28 11.10 13.31
CA LEU A 18 -16.52 9.71 12.88
C LEU A 18 -16.09 9.54 11.42
N LEU A 19 -14.81 9.19 11.19
CA LEU A 19 -14.28 8.37 10.08
C LEU A 19 -12.73 8.45 10.00
N ALA A 20 -12.04 8.15 11.10
CA ALA A 20 -10.59 7.88 11.09
C ALA A 20 -10.38 6.39 11.36
N GLY A 21 -10.50 5.57 10.31
CA GLY A 21 -10.70 4.13 10.47
C GLY A 21 -10.15 3.25 9.36
N VAL A 22 -9.07 3.63 8.67
CA VAL A 22 -8.25 2.65 7.94
C VAL A 22 -7.20 2.11 8.91
N MET A 23 -7.65 1.22 9.81
CA MET A 23 -6.75 0.30 10.47
C MET A 23 -6.13 -0.59 9.38
N VAL A 24 -4.81 -0.62 9.28
CA VAL A 24 -4.12 -1.86 8.87
C VAL A 24 -4.51 -2.90 9.94
N ILE A 25 -5.53 -3.71 9.65
CA ILE A 25 -6.12 -4.67 10.61
C ILE A 25 -5.18 -5.88 10.78
N GLY A 26 -4.06 -5.60 11.45
CA GLY A 26 -3.18 -6.53 12.13
C GLY A 26 -2.53 -5.90 13.37
N PHE A 27 -2.78 -4.62 13.66
CA PHE A 27 -1.94 -3.80 14.54
C PHE A 27 -2.66 -3.27 15.79
N VAL A 28 -3.14 -4.19 16.64
CA VAL A 28 -3.54 -3.92 18.03
C VAL A 28 -2.82 -4.97 18.87
N ALA A 29 -2.03 -4.70 19.91
CA ALA A 29 -1.79 -3.51 20.70
C ALA A 29 -0.36 -3.59 21.28
N THR A 30 0.28 -2.44 21.42
CA THR A 30 1.07 -2.05 22.60
C THR A 30 1.52 -0.61 22.33
N ILE A 31 0.81 0.36 22.90
CA ILE A 31 1.38 1.70 23.06
C ILE A 31 2.15 1.65 24.37
N PRO A 32 3.49 1.68 24.38
CA PRO A 32 4.24 1.58 25.62
C PRO A 32 4.32 2.96 26.29
N LEU A 33 4.51 2.97 27.61
CA LEU A 33 4.40 4.13 28.51
C LEU A 33 5.31 5.35 28.20
N TRP A 34 6.13 5.34 27.14
CA TRP A 34 7.15 6.36 26.85
C TRP A 34 6.62 7.66 26.23
N MET A 35 5.30 7.83 26.09
CA MET A 35 4.66 9.02 25.49
C MET A 35 4.93 10.35 26.24
N TYR A 36 5.88 10.36 27.19
CA TYR A 36 6.29 11.46 28.06
C TYR A 36 7.75 11.96 27.85
N SER A 37 8.47 11.58 26.79
CA SER A 37 9.85 12.06 26.52
C SER A 37 9.98 13.14 25.43
N THR A 38 11.20 13.69 25.26
CA THR A 38 11.58 14.78 24.33
C THR A 38 11.51 14.39 22.84
N GLY A 39 11.22 15.37 21.95
CA GLY A 39 10.81 15.13 20.56
C GLY A 39 11.82 14.43 19.62
N GLU A 40 13.13 14.70 19.75
CA GLU A 40 14.15 14.07 18.89
C GLU A 40 14.43 12.61 19.29
N ASP A 41 14.54 12.35 20.60
CA ASP A 41 14.71 11.00 21.15
C ASP A 41 13.49 10.13 20.83
N GLN A 42 12.28 10.71 20.88
CA GLN A 42 11.05 10.03 20.48
C GLN A 42 11.08 9.59 19.02
N GLN A 43 11.56 10.43 18.09
CA GLN A 43 11.61 10.07 16.69
C GLN A 43 12.62 8.95 16.42
N HIS A 44 13.82 9.02 16.99
CA HIS A 44 14.83 7.98 16.84
C HIS A 44 14.40 6.64 17.46
N MET A 45 13.76 6.67 18.64
CA MET A 45 13.27 5.46 19.29
C MET A 45 12.03 4.89 18.60
N ALA A 46 11.12 5.74 18.11
CA ALA A 46 9.97 5.30 17.32
C ALA A 46 10.43 4.63 16.02
N GLN A 47 11.41 5.20 15.31
CA GLN A 47 11.98 4.58 14.12
C GLN A 47 12.65 3.23 14.45
N THR A 48 13.37 3.15 15.57
CA THR A 48 14.01 1.91 16.04
C THR A 48 13.00 0.83 16.40
N ALA A 49 11.93 1.19 17.12
CA ALA A 49 10.88 0.27 17.52
C ALA A 49 10.05 -0.20 16.31
N VAL A 50 9.71 0.71 15.38
CA VAL A 50 9.06 0.38 14.10
C VAL A 50 9.93 -0.59 13.32
N ARG A 51 11.24 -0.34 13.25
CA ARG A 51 12.19 -1.24 12.61
C ARG A 51 12.19 -2.62 13.26
N GLN A 52 12.43 -2.75 14.56
CA GLN A 52 12.41 -4.04 15.27
C GLN A 52 11.07 -4.79 15.13
N MET A 53 9.95 -4.06 15.10
CA MET A 53 8.63 -4.62 14.92
C MET A 53 8.41 -5.13 13.48
N VAL A 54 8.87 -4.39 12.47
CA VAL A 54 8.88 -4.79 11.06
C VAL A 54 9.78 -6.02 10.87
N GLU A 55 10.94 -6.05 11.52
CA GLU A 55 11.87 -7.17 11.47
C GLU A 55 11.23 -8.45 12.02
N LYS A 56 10.61 -8.35 13.19
CA LYS A 56 9.97 -9.48 13.87
C LYS A 56 8.74 -10.03 13.14
N ASN A 57 7.96 -9.16 12.47
CA ASN A 57 6.66 -9.56 11.90
C ASN A 57 6.65 -9.69 10.36
N ILE A 58 7.52 -8.96 9.66
CA ILE A 58 7.54 -8.86 8.18
C ILE A 58 8.80 -9.56 7.60
N GLY A 59 9.82 -9.84 8.41
CA GLY A 59 11.05 -10.50 7.97
C GLY A 59 11.92 -9.62 7.08
N LEU A 60 11.81 -8.29 7.25
CA LEU A 60 12.48 -7.32 6.38
C LEU A 60 14.01 -7.32 6.51
N LEU A 61 14.53 -7.72 7.67
CA LEU A 61 15.98 -7.86 7.86
C LEU A 61 16.60 -9.07 7.17
N ASP A 62 15.77 -10.00 6.68
CA ASP A 62 16.23 -11.23 6.02
C ASP A 62 16.05 -11.13 4.50
N ILE A 63 16.16 -9.93 3.94
CA ILE A 63 16.29 -9.75 2.48
C ILE A 63 17.72 -10.09 2.11
N MET A 64 17.91 -11.22 1.43
CA MET A 64 19.20 -11.64 0.95
C MET A 64 19.77 -10.60 -0.03
N PRO A 65 21.11 -10.44 -0.13
CA PRO A 65 21.72 -9.48 -1.04
C PRO A 65 21.23 -9.61 -2.49
N LYS A 66 20.98 -10.84 -2.95
CA LYS A 66 20.44 -11.11 -4.29
C LYS A 66 19.00 -10.58 -4.46
N GLU A 67 18.13 -10.82 -3.49
CA GLU A 67 16.76 -10.31 -3.51
C GLU A 67 16.76 -8.78 -3.49
N LYS A 68 17.66 -8.16 -2.70
CA LYS A 68 17.82 -6.70 -2.65
C LYS A 68 18.16 -6.11 -4.02
N GLU A 69 19.05 -6.77 -4.74
CA GLU A 69 19.46 -6.37 -6.10
C GLU A 69 18.33 -6.54 -7.11
N GLU A 70 17.59 -7.65 -7.06
CA GLU A 70 16.42 -7.88 -7.91
C GLU A 70 15.33 -6.83 -7.67
N MET A 71 15.06 -6.50 -6.40
CA MET A 71 14.12 -5.43 -6.05
C MET A 71 14.58 -4.07 -6.54
N ARG A 72 15.87 -3.73 -6.42
CA ARG A 72 16.41 -2.46 -6.95
C ARG A 72 16.22 -2.32 -8.45
N ARG A 73 16.44 -3.39 -9.21
CA ARG A 73 16.18 -3.41 -10.66
C ARG A 73 14.70 -3.22 -10.99
N MET A 74 13.81 -3.84 -10.21
CA MET A 74 12.37 -3.61 -10.37
C MET A 74 11.97 -2.16 -10.06
N LEU A 75 12.67 -1.53 -9.12
CA LEU A 75 12.48 -0.13 -8.74
C LEU A 75 13.16 0.88 -9.67
N GLU A 76 13.86 0.46 -10.72
CA GLU A 76 14.20 1.41 -11.78
C GLU A 76 12.89 1.95 -12.39
N PRO A 77 12.74 3.26 -12.63
CA PRO A 77 11.57 3.77 -13.33
C PRO A 77 11.41 3.08 -14.69
N ALA A 78 10.18 2.79 -15.09
CA ALA A 78 9.95 2.37 -16.47
C ALA A 78 10.34 3.53 -17.41
N PRO A 79 10.98 3.26 -18.56
CA PRO A 79 11.20 4.30 -19.55
C PRO A 79 9.85 4.86 -19.99
N GLU A 80 9.78 6.16 -20.20
CA GLU A 80 8.60 6.76 -20.84
C GLU A 80 8.48 6.16 -22.25
N PRO A 81 7.33 5.55 -22.61
CA PRO A 81 7.17 4.99 -23.94
C PRO A 81 7.31 6.10 -24.98
N GLU A 82 8.21 5.90 -25.95
CA GLU A 82 8.46 6.84 -27.05
C GLU A 82 7.23 7.02 -27.96
N GLU A 83 6.38 5.99 -28.04
CA GLU A 83 5.08 6.01 -28.70
C GLU A 83 4.03 5.33 -27.83
N THR A 84 2.82 5.91 -27.77
CA THR A 84 1.66 5.26 -27.16
C THR A 84 1.24 4.06 -28.01
N ASP A 85 1.53 2.86 -27.51
CA ASP A 85 1.00 1.62 -28.05
C ASP A 85 -0.55 1.66 -28.03
N PHE A 86 -1.17 1.21 -29.12
CA PHE A 86 -2.62 1.13 -29.22
C PHE A 86 -3.20 0.23 -28.13
N GLU A 87 -2.53 -0.91 -27.84
CA GLU A 87 -2.96 -1.80 -26.75
C GLU A 87 -2.93 -1.06 -25.41
N GLN A 88 -1.83 -0.38 -25.09
CA GLN A 88 -1.72 0.41 -23.88
C GLN A 88 -2.85 1.44 -23.78
N SER A 89 -3.17 2.12 -24.88
CA SER A 89 -4.21 3.16 -24.89
C SER A 89 -5.60 2.60 -24.59
N VAL A 90 -5.93 1.42 -25.12
CA VAL A 90 -7.20 0.72 -24.82
C VAL A 90 -7.25 0.31 -23.35
N TRP A 91 -6.22 -0.39 -22.87
CA TRP A 91 -6.14 -0.83 -21.48
C TRP A 91 -6.21 0.33 -20.48
N VAL A 92 -5.56 1.46 -20.78
CA VAL A 92 -5.61 2.63 -19.91
C VAL A 92 -7.02 3.19 -19.82
N LYS A 93 -7.74 3.30 -20.94
CA LYS A 93 -9.14 3.76 -20.94
C LYS A 93 -10.05 2.83 -20.18
N ASP A 94 -9.89 1.52 -20.35
CA ASP A 94 -10.71 0.52 -19.66
C ASP A 94 -10.48 0.58 -18.15
N ILE A 95 -9.21 0.60 -17.71
CA ILE A 95 -8.87 0.70 -16.28
C ILE A 95 -9.34 2.04 -15.70
N ALA A 96 -9.16 3.16 -16.41
CA ALA A 96 -9.62 4.47 -15.96
C ALA A 96 -11.15 4.50 -15.79
N GLY A 97 -11.88 3.92 -16.75
CA GLY A 97 -13.33 3.76 -16.68
C GLY A 97 -13.75 2.92 -15.46
N VAL A 98 -13.06 1.81 -15.21
CA VAL A 98 -13.29 0.93 -14.05
C VAL A 98 -13.14 1.69 -12.73
N ILE A 99 -12.13 2.56 -12.59
CA ILE A 99 -11.85 3.24 -11.31
C ILE A 99 -12.54 4.60 -11.15
N SER A 100 -13.17 5.12 -12.20
CA SER A 100 -13.90 6.40 -12.20
C SER A 100 -14.93 6.57 -11.06
N PRO A 101 -15.57 5.52 -10.50
CA PRO A 101 -16.45 5.69 -9.33
C PRO A 101 -15.71 6.08 -8.04
N TRP A 102 -14.38 5.87 -7.98
CA TRP A 102 -13.54 6.21 -6.83
C TRP A 102 -12.65 7.42 -7.10
N VAL A 103 -12.25 7.64 -8.36
CA VAL A 103 -11.37 8.74 -8.76
C VAL A 103 -12.14 9.67 -9.68
N SER A 104 -12.63 10.79 -9.14
CA SER A 104 -13.45 11.75 -9.90
C SER A 104 -12.65 12.61 -10.88
N ASP A 105 -11.35 12.78 -10.64
CA ASP A 105 -10.46 13.49 -11.56
C ASP A 105 -10.01 12.55 -12.68
N GLU A 106 -10.37 12.87 -13.91
CA GLU A 106 -10.10 12.03 -15.08
C GLU A 106 -8.61 11.89 -15.36
N GLN A 107 -7.82 12.96 -15.18
CA GLN A 107 -6.38 12.93 -15.40
C GLN A 107 -5.67 12.06 -14.35
N GLU A 108 -6.13 12.11 -13.10
CA GLU A 108 -5.65 11.24 -12.04
C GLU A 108 -6.01 9.78 -12.32
N ALA A 109 -7.25 9.50 -12.74
CA ALA A 109 -7.69 8.15 -13.09
C ALA A 109 -6.86 7.57 -14.25
N GLU A 110 -6.63 8.35 -15.32
CA GLU A 110 -5.76 7.97 -16.42
C GLU A 110 -4.31 7.76 -15.97
N SER A 111 -3.80 8.60 -15.07
CA SER A 111 -2.45 8.46 -14.51
C SER A 111 -2.30 7.15 -13.74
N ILE A 112 -3.25 6.84 -12.85
CA ILE A 112 -3.28 5.58 -12.11
C ILE A 112 -3.36 4.41 -13.08
N ALA A 113 -4.29 4.45 -14.05
CA ALA A 113 -4.49 3.40 -15.05
C ALA A 113 -3.22 3.13 -15.87
N ARG A 114 -2.56 4.18 -16.36
CA ARG A 114 -1.28 4.10 -17.07
C ARG A 114 -0.22 3.38 -16.24
N TRP A 115 -0.03 3.78 -14.99
CA TRP A 115 1.03 3.20 -14.15
C TRP A 115 0.68 1.79 -13.65
N VAL A 116 -0.60 1.49 -13.43
CA VAL A 116 -1.08 0.12 -13.18
C VAL A 116 -0.75 -0.77 -14.38
N TYR A 117 -1.07 -0.36 -15.61
CA TYR A 117 -0.75 -1.13 -16.81
C TYR A 117 0.77 -1.37 -16.94
N ILE A 118 1.58 -0.31 -16.89
CA ILE A 118 3.04 -0.41 -17.07
C ILE A 118 3.67 -1.34 -16.01
N TYR A 119 3.35 -1.14 -14.73
CA TYR A 119 3.94 -1.95 -13.66
C TYR A 119 3.32 -3.34 -13.54
N SER A 120 2.10 -3.57 -14.04
CA SER A 120 1.55 -4.92 -14.21
C SER A 120 2.44 -5.76 -15.12
N LYS A 121 2.85 -5.20 -16.27
CA LYS A 121 3.72 -5.88 -17.24
C LYS A 121 5.13 -6.04 -16.69
N LYS A 122 5.72 -4.97 -16.15
CA LYS A 122 7.09 -4.98 -15.61
C LYS A 122 7.25 -5.96 -14.44
N SER A 123 6.29 -5.99 -13.52
CA SER A 123 6.33 -6.86 -12.33
C SER A 123 5.61 -8.20 -12.52
N ARG A 124 5.06 -8.48 -13.71
CA ARG A 124 4.29 -9.71 -14.00
C ARG A 124 3.17 -9.96 -12.97
N LEU A 125 2.43 -8.90 -12.67
CA LEU A 125 1.25 -8.91 -11.81
C LEU A 125 0.02 -8.63 -12.68
N SER A 126 -1.15 -9.15 -12.31
CA SER A 126 -2.37 -8.79 -13.04
C SER A 126 -2.82 -7.37 -12.66
N PRO A 127 -3.40 -6.57 -13.58
CA PRO A 127 -3.94 -5.25 -13.24
C PRO A 127 -4.95 -5.31 -12.10
N GLU A 128 -5.82 -6.32 -12.06
CA GLU A 128 -6.86 -6.47 -11.03
C GLU A 128 -6.27 -6.72 -9.65
N LEU A 129 -5.10 -7.39 -9.56
CA LEU A 129 -4.36 -7.53 -8.31
C LEU A 129 -3.89 -6.17 -7.80
N ILE A 130 -3.28 -5.36 -8.66
CA ILE A 130 -2.77 -4.04 -8.30
C ILE A 130 -3.93 -3.14 -7.87
N LEU A 131 -4.99 -3.06 -8.68
CA LEU A 131 -6.21 -2.32 -8.35
C LEU A 131 -6.85 -2.82 -7.05
N GLY A 132 -6.86 -4.14 -6.83
CA GLY A 132 -7.36 -4.78 -5.62
C GLY A 132 -6.61 -4.34 -4.37
N VAL A 133 -5.28 -4.23 -4.45
CA VAL A 133 -4.45 -3.71 -3.36
C VAL A 133 -4.70 -2.23 -3.15
N ILE A 134 -4.67 -1.40 -4.20
CA ILE A 134 -4.93 0.05 -4.10
C ILE A 134 -6.29 0.33 -3.43
N ALA A 135 -7.33 -0.40 -3.85
CA ALA A 135 -8.67 -0.25 -3.31
C ALA A 135 -8.77 -0.61 -1.82
N VAL A 136 -7.98 -1.58 -1.34
CA VAL A 136 -7.94 -1.97 0.07
C VAL A 136 -7.10 -1.02 0.90
N GLU A 137 -6.00 -0.53 0.35
CA GLU A 137 -4.99 0.26 1.08
C GLU A 137 -5.38 1.75 1.19
N SER A 138 -5.83 2.38 0.10
CA SER A 138 -6.08 3.83 0.06
C SER A 138 -7.46 4.23 -0.49
N GLN A 139 -8.20 3.30 -1.08
CA GLN A 139 -9.38 3.63 -1.90
C GLN A 139 -9.04 4.64 -3.02
N PHE A 140 -7.84 4.48 -3.61
CA PHE A 140 -7.31 5.33 -4.69
C PHE A 140 -6.91 6.75 -4.28
N ASP A 141 -6.79 7.05 -2.99
CA ASP A 141 -6.20 8.31 -2.52
C ASP A 141 -4.66 8.28 -2.56
N HIS A 142 -4.05 8.99 -3.50
CA HIS A 142 -2.59 9.05 -3.62
C HIS A 142 -1.91 9.92 -2.56
N PHE A 143 -2.66 10.74 -1.82
CA PHE A 143 -2.17 11.53 -0.68
C PHE A 143 -2.37 10.84 0.67
N ALA A 144 -2.93 9.63 0.68
CA ALA A 144 -3.19 8.88 1.92
C ALA A 144 -1.91 8.71 2.75
N VAL A 145 -2.01 9.00 4.05
CA VAL A 145 -0.96 8.74 5.03
C VAL A 145 -1.60 8.09 6.26
N SER A 146 -1.15 6.89 6.62
CA SER A 146 -1.68 6.20 7.80
C SER A 146 -1.08 6.73 9.10
N ASN A 147 -1.73 6.42 10.23
CA ASN A 147 -1.24 6.76 11.57
C ASN A 147 0.15 6.16 11.89
N VAL A 148 0.57 5.12 11.17
CA VAL A 148 1.88 4.46 11.33
C VAL A 148 2.87 4.83 10.23
N GLY A 149 2.51 5.80 9.36
CA GLY A 149 3.39 6.38 8.37
C GLY A 149 3.45 5.67 7.02
N ALA A 150 2.53 4.75 6.72
CA ALA A 150 2.40 4.18 5.37
C ALA A 150 1.82 5.23 4.41
N VAL A 151 2.31 5.32 3.17
CA VAL A 151 2.05 6.45 2.25
C VAL A 151 1.48 5.99 0.92
N GLY A 152 0.51 6.76 0.41
CA GLY A 152 0.01 6.78 -0.97
C GLY A 152 -0.86 5.58 -1.36
N LEU A 153 -1.07 5.42 -2.67
CA LEU A 153 -2.04 4.50 -3.26
C LEU A 153 -1.99 3.06 -2.71
N MET A 154 -0.79 2.53 -2.55
CA MET A 154 -0.52 1.17 -2.09
C MET A 154 0.02 1.16 -0.65
N GLN A 155 -0.04 2.28 0.08
CA GLN A 155 0.36 2.39 1.48
C GLN A 155 1.78 1.84 1.73
N VAL A 156 2.72 2.26 0.89
CA VAL A 156 4.13 1.84 0.99
C VAL A 156 4.77 2.46 2.23
N MET A 157 5.43 1.62 3.02
CA MET A 157 6.18 2.08 4.19
C MET A 157 7.48 2.80 3.78
N PRO A 158 7.81 3.98 4.36
CA PRO A 158 8.99 4.77 4.01
C PRO A 158 10.34 4.04 4.13
N PHE A 159 10.44 3.01 4.98
CA PHE A 159 11.68 2.25 5.09
C PHE A 159 12.04 1.55 3.78
N TRP A 160 11.06 1.15 2.95
CA TRP A 160 11.34 0.52 1.65
C TRP A 160 12.09 1.47 0.73
N LYS A 161 11.68 2.74 0.70
CA LYS A 161 12.43 3.81 0.03
C LYS A 161 13.82 3.94 0.61
N LYS A 162 13.96 3.95 1.94
CA LYS A 162 15.28 4.09 2.59
C LYS A 162 16.25 2.95 2.23
N GLU A 163 15.75 1.72 2.12
CA GLU A 163 16.58 0.54 1.91
C GLU A 163 16.89 0.24 0.44
N LEU A 164 15.92 0.49 -0.45
CA LEU A 164 15.98 0.07 -1.85
C LEU A 164 15.91 1.23 -2.84
N GLY A 165 15.43 2.37 -2.39
CA GLY A 165 15.04 3.49 -3.23
C GLY A 165 16.16 4.42 -3.65
N GLN A 166 15.77 5.38 -4.50
CA GLN A 166 16.61 6.51 -4.89
C GLN A 166 16.28 7.75 -4.04
N PRO A 167 17.23 8.68 -3.81
CA PRO A 167 17.00 9.89 -3.02
C PRO A 167 15.79 10.71 -3.49
N GLN A 168 15.62 10.82 -4.81
CA GLN A 168 14.56 11.59 -5.46
C GLN A 168 13.17 10.93 -5.46
N ASP A 169 13.07 9.65 -5.09
CA ASP A 169 11.77 8.96 -5.08
C ASP A 169 10.80 9.64 -4.10
N ASN A 170 9.56 9.87 -4.53
CA ASN A 170 8.52 10.44 -3.68
C ASN A 170 7.31 9.51 -3.63
N LEU A 171 7.05 8.89 -2.47
CA LEU A 171 5.94 7.95 -2.29
C LEU A 171 4.55 8.59 -2.44
N LEU A 172 4.42 9.91 -2.45
CA LEU A 172 3.16 10.60 -2.77
C LEU A 172 2.90 10.71 -4.28
N LYS A 173 3.87 10.38 -5.14
CA LYS A 173 3.67 10.36 -6.59
C LYS A 173 3.03 9.03 -7.00
N VAL A 174 1.98 9.09 -7.82
CA VAL A 174 1.24 7.93 -8.36
C VAL A 174 2.18 6.87 -8.93
N GLU A 175 3.04 7.26 -9.88
CA GLU A 175 4.05 6.40 -10.49
C GLU A 175 4.90 5.67 -9.45
N THR A 176 5.52 6.44 -8.57
CA THR A 176 6.51 5.92 -7.62
C THR A 176 5.85 4.99 -6.63
N ASN A 177 4.65 5.33 -6.14
CA ASN A 177 3.95 4.50 -5.19
C ASN A 177 3.55 3.13 -5.79
N ILE A 178 3.01 3.14 -7.02
CA ILE A 178 2.64 1.92 -7.74
C ILE A 178 3.87 1.07 -8.05
N ARG A 179 4.98 1.69 -8.51
CA ARG A 179 6.26 1.01 -8.74
C ARG A 179 6.73 0.26 -7.51
N TYR A 180 6.74 0.92 -6.35
CA TYR A 180 7.17 0.33 -5.09
C TYR A 180 6.26 -0.81 -4.65
N GLY A 181 4.94 -0.56 -4.64
CA GLY A 181 3.98 -1.59 -4.24
C GLY A 181 4.09 -2.84 -5.11
N CYS A 182 4.22 -2.69 -6.43
CA CYS A 182 4.39 -3.81 -7.36
C CYS A 182 5.70 -4.57 -7.13
N ALA A 183 6.83 -3.87 -6.93
CA ALA A 183 8.11 -4.51 -6.64
C ALA A 183 8.07 -5.34 -5.33
N ILE A 184 7.42 -4.81 -4.28
CA ILE A 184 7.29 -5.50 -2.99
C ILE A 184 6.37 -6.74 -3.11
N ILE A 185 5.23 -6.62 -3.81
CA ILE A 185 4.35 -7.77 -4.04
C ILE A 185 5.07 -8.86 -4.84
N ARG A 186 5.79 -8.48 -5.90
CA ARG A 186 6.57 -9.41 -6.73
C ARG A 186 7.62 -10.14 -5.91
N HIS A 187 8.39 -9.41 -5.11
CA HIS A 187 9.36 -10.00 -4.17
C HIS A 187 8.73 -11.05 -3.27
N TYR A 188 7.60 -10.74 -2.62
CA TYR A 188 6.95 -11.73 -1.75
C TYR A 188 6.32 -12.90 -2.51
N LEU A 189 5.85 -12.68 -3.73
CA LEU A 189 5.40 -13.77 -4.59
C LEU A 189 6.54 -14.71 -4.96
N ASP A 190 7.71 -14.20 -5.31
CA ASP A 190 8.89 -15.00 -5.62
C ASP A 190 9.36 -15.80 -4.40
N ARG A 191 9.32 -15.17 -3.22
CA ARG A 191 9.72 -15.81 -1.96
C ARG A 191 8.76 -16.90 -1.50
N TYR A 192 7.44 -16.70 -1.60
CA TYR A 192 6.45 -17.61 -1.03
C TYR A 192 5.76 -18.51 -2.05
N ASN A 193 5.90 -18.24 -3.34
CA ASN A 193 5.22 -18.94 -4.44
C ASN A 193 3.71 -19.10 -4.20
N SER A 194 3.09 -18.11 -3.54
CA SER A 194 1.69 -18.11 -3.14
C SER A 194 1.21 -16.68 -3.01
N LEU A 195 0.20 -16.31 -3.80
CA LEU A 195 -0.37 -14.97 -3.78
C LEU A 195 -0.99 -14.62 -2.44
N GLU A 196 -1.66 -15.58 -1.80
CA GLU A 196 -2.22 -15.39 -0.46
C GLU A 196 -1.13 -15.06 0.57
N ARG A 197 -0.04 -15.83 0.59
CA ARG A 197 1.08 -15.56 1.51
C ARG A 197 1.81 -14.27 1.16
N ALA A 198 1.94 -13.95 -0.12
CA ALA A 198 2.57 -12.71 -0.55
C ALA A 198 1.78 -11.48 -0.12
N LEU A 199 0.46 -11.49 -0.27
CA LEU A 199 -0.43 -10.43 0.21
C LEU A 199 -0.41 -10.34 1.75
N ALA A 200 -0.41 -11.48 2.44
CA ALA A 200 -0.28 -11.49 3.90
C ALA A 200 1.06 -10.89 4.34
N ALA A 201 2.16 -11.17 3.64
CA ALA A 201 3.47 -10.58 3.93
C ALA A 201 3.51 -9.08 3.63
N TYR A 202 2.94 -8.66 2.50
CA TYR A 202 2.83 -7.26 2.09
C TYR A 202 2.19 -6.40 3.18
N ASN A 203 1.11 -6.88 3.78
CA ASN A 203 0.40 -6.20 4.86
C ASN A 203 1.02 -6.40 6.25
N GLY A 204 2.00 -7.30 6.40
CA GLY A 204 2.58 -7.68 7.68
C GLY A 204 1.71 -8.60 8.54
N SER A 205 0.83 -9.37 7.91
CA SER A 205 -0.11 -10.29 8.54
C SER A 205 0.15 -11.77 8.17
N LEU A 206 1.42 -12.18 8.00
CA LEU A 206 1.78 -13.56 7.66
C LEU A 206 1.04 -14.58 8.55
N GLY A 207 0.49 -15.62 7.92
CA GLY A 207 -0.33 -16.63 8.59
C GLY A 207 -1.80 -16.23 8.83
N LYS A 208 -2.23 -15.04 8.38
CA LYS A 208 -3.62 -14.59 8.43
C LYS A 208 -4.18 -14.31 7.03
N ASN A 209 -5.42 -14.74 6.81
CA ASN A 209 -6.05 -14.68 5.49
C ASN A 209 -7.00 -13.50 5.32
N LYS A 210 -7.24 -12.72 6.40
CA LYS A 210 -8.18 -11.59 6.39
C LYS A 210 -7.81 -10.54 5.33
N TYR A 211 -6.55 -10.14 5.28
CA TYR A 211 -6.08 -9.17 4.29
C TYR A 211 -6.11 -9.75 2.86
N PRO A 212 -5.52 -10.93 2.58
CA PRO A 212 -5.64 -11.56 1.27
C PRO A 212 -7.08 -11.68 0.76
N ASN A 213 -8.02 -12.10 1.61
CA ASN A 213 -9.42 -12.24 1.23
C ASN A 213 -10.09 -10.92 0.83
N LYS A 214 -9.72 -9.80 1.48
CA LYS A 214 -10.20 -8.46 1.06
C LYS A 214 -9.71 -8.11 -0.33
N VAL A 215 -8.43 -8.35 -0.60
CA VAL A 215 -7.83 -8.09 -1.92
C VAL A 215 -8.46 -8.99 -2.98
N PHE A 216 -8.62 -10.29 -2.73
CA PHE A 216 -9.30 -11.21 -3.66
C PHE A 216 -10.74 -10.80 -3.95
N SER A 217 -11.47 -10.29 -2.95
CA SER A 217 -12.82 -9.76 -3.17
C SER A 217 -12.81 -8.56 -4.12
N LYS A 218 -11.82 -7.66 -4.01
CA LYS A 218 -11.67 -6.51 -4.91
C LYS A 218 -11.19 -6.92 -6.30
N MET A 219 -10.26 -7.86 -6.40
CA MET A 219 -9.83 -8.43 -7.68
C MET A 219 -11.01 -8.99 -8.49
N LYS A 220 -11.88 -9.76 -7.82
CA LYS A 220 -13.09 -10.31 -8.47
C LYS A 220 -14.02 -9.21 -8.97
N GLN A 221 -14.17 -8.11 -8.22
CA GLN A 221 -14.97 -6.96 -8.62
C GLN A 221 -14.42 -6.33 -9.90
N PHE A 222 -13.11 -6.10 -9.98
CA PHE A 222 -12.49 -5.48 -11.15
C PHE A 222 -12.51 -6.39 -12.37
N LYS A 223 -12.26 -7.70 -12.20
CA LYS A 223 -12.34 -8.68 -13.29
C LYS A 223 -13.75 -8.78 -13.91
N ALA A 224 -14.78 -8.67 -13.09
CA ALA A 224 -16.17 -8.73 -13.56
C ALA A 224 -16.56 -7.48 -14.37
N ILE A 225 -15.93 -6.34 -14.11
CA ILE A 225 -16.18 -5.10 -14.86
C ILE A 225 -15.48 -5.15 -16.21
N GLU A 226 -14.24 -5.66 -16.27
CA GLU A 226 -13.49 -5.82 -17.52
C GLU A 226 -14.17 -6.79 -18.51
N ALA A 227 -14.75 -7.89 -18.02
CA ALA A 227 -15.44 -8.88 -18.86
C ALA A 227 -16.84 -8.44 -19.36
N GLY A 228 -17.33 -7.27 -18.94
CA GLY A 228 -18.67 -6.76 -19.22
C GLY A 228 -18.74 -5.63 -20.25
N VAL A 229 -17.61 -5.32 -20.91
CA VAL A 229 -17.50 -4.33 -22.00
C VAL A 229 -17.42 -5.03 -23.35
#